data_AF-A0A2T4YTM4-F1
#
_entry.id   AF-A0A2T4YTM4-F1
#
_cell.length_a   1.000
_cell.length_b   1.000
_cell.length_c   1.000
_cell.angle_alpha   90.00
_cell.angle_beta   90.00
_cell.angle_gamma   90.00
#
_symmetry.space_group_name_H-M   'P 1'
#
loop_
_entity.id
_entity.type
_entity.pdbx_description
1 polymer ?
#
loop_
_entity_poly.entity_id
_entity_poly.type
_entity_poly.pdbx_seq_one_letter_code
_entity_poly.pdbx_strand_id
1 'polypeptide(L)'
;MSDDTRPDTDPIETTPSRRRVLTLGAVGAAAVVSIRPALAQTAGSVLNCDIPVPDAGRAGSFIDAQGKIVPSGTKGAFAGASRPFKGEEVRRVLNSGGQLPGTDSERSRAYVNYIRRLQRGQGGFTCFASLQMPRG
;
A
#
# COMPACT_ATOMS: atom_id res chain seq x y z
N MET A 1 3.18 56.94 20.83
CA MET A 1 3.24 56.41 22.21
C MET A 1 2.06 55.49 22.39
N SER A 2 2.32 54.22 22.66
CA SER A 2 1.32 53.23 23.04
C SER A 2 0.63 53.67 24.33
N ASP A 3 -0.66 53.41 24.46
CA ASP A 3 -1.27 53.34 25.78
C ASP A 3 -1.92 51.97 25.96
N ASP A 4 -1.67 51.46 27.16
CA ASP A 4 -1.77 50.10 27.64
C ASP A 4 -3.11 49.88 28.35
N THR A 5 -3.33 48.63 28.76
CA THR A 5 -4.15 48.24 29.91
C THR A 5 -5.63 47.92 29.65
N ARG A 6 -5.87 46.60 29.50
CA ARG A 6 -7.13 45.87 29.81
C ARG A 6 -7.24 45.76 31.35
N PRO A 7 -8.43 45.57 31.98
CA PRO A 7 -8.90 44.18 32.16
C PRO A 7 -10.44 43.97 32.30
N ASP A 8 -10.84 42.72 32.01
CA ASP A 8 -11.83 41.83 32.68
C ASP A 8 -13.21 42.34 33.18
N THR A 9 -14.34 41.77 32.71
CA THR A 9 -15.11 40.63 33.31
C THR A 9 -16.07 41.16 34.41
N ASP A 10 -17.42 41.03 34.44
CA ASP A 10 -18.42 40.16 33.81
C ASP A 10 -19.88 40.67 34.18
N PRO A 11 -21.02 39.93 34.05
CA PRO A 11 -22.27 40.35 33.38
C PRO A 11 -23.42 40.80 34.33
N ILE A 12 -24.63 41.19 33.89
CA ILE A 12 -25.83 40.32 33.77
C ILE A 12 -27.12 41.16 33.50
N GLU A 13 -28.08 40.57 32.77
CA GLU A 13 -29.54 40.86 32.66
C GLU A 13 -30.01 42.12 31.89
N THR A 14 -31.13 42.20 31.13
CA THR A 14 -32.28 41.31 30.83
C THR A 14 -33.10 41.93 29.67
N THR A 15 -33.31 41.15 28.59
CA THR A 15 -34.47 41.13 27.64
C THR A 15 -34.85 42.37 26.75
N PRO A 16 -35.70 42.23 25.71
CA PRO A 16 -35.30 42.05 24.31
C PRO A 16 -35.76 43.18 23.36
N SER A 17 -34.87 43.71 22.52
CA SER A 17 -35.27 44.61 21.42
C SER A 17 -35.46 43.81 20.12
N ARG A 18 -36.70 43.80 19.62
CA ARG A 18 -37.21 43.11 18.41
C ARG A 18 -36.57 43.52 17.07
N ARG A 19 -35.38 44.12 17.09
CA ARG A 19 -34.70 44.70 15.92
C ARG A 19 -33.31 44.13 15.63
N ARG A 20 -33.00 42.95 16.16
CA ARG A 20 -31.73 42.23 15.90
C ARG A 20 -31.92 40.76 15.51
N VAL A 21 -32.99 40.45 14.81
CA VAL A 21 -33.16 39.15 14.15
C VAL A 21 -33.11 39.39 12.65
N LEU A 22 -31.91 39.49 12.08
CA LEU A 22 -31.61 39.24 10.65
C LEU A 22 -30.12 39.49 10.30
N THR A 23 -29.20 38.92 11.07
CA THR A 23 -27.81 38.73 10.62
C THR A 23 -27.34 37.35 11.07
N LEU A 24 -27.98 36.31 10.51
CA LEU A 24 -27.49 34.94 10.54
C LEU A 24 -27.43 34.48 9.08
N GLY A 25 -26.28 34.63 8.44
CA GLY A 25 -26.18 34.39 7.01
C GLY A 25 -24.81 34.62 6.40
N ALA A 26 -23.73 34.23 7.08
CA ALA A 26 -22.47 33.98 6.38
C ALA A 26 -22.48 32.51 5.93
N VAL A 27 -23.09 32.28 4.76
CA VAL A 27 -23.06 31.00 4.08
C VAL A 27 -21.61 30.75 3.66
N GLY A 28 -20.89 29.92 4.41
CA GLY A 28 -19.57 29.46 3.99
C GLY A 28 -19.74 28.67 2.69
N ALA A 29 -19.26 29.22 1.57
CA ALA A 29 -19.16 28.47 0.33
C ALA A 29 -18.08 27.39 0.53
N ALA A 30 -18.48 26.23 1.03
CA ALA A 30 -17.65 25.04 0.92
C ALA A 30 -17.54 24.73 -0.57
N ALA A 31 -16.42 25.13 -1.18
CA ALA A 31 -16.05 24.63 -2.49
C ALA A 31 -15.90 23.12 -2.35
N VAL A 32 -16.96 22.39 -2.71
CA VAL A 32 -16.89 20.95 -2.92
C VAL A 32 -16.01 20.80 -4.15
N VAL A 33 -14.71 20.66 -3.92
CA VAL A 33 -13.79 20.25 -4.97
C VAL A 33 -14.20 18.83 -5.32
N SER A 34 -14.98 18.69 -6.40
CA SER A 34 -15.21 17.39 -7.00
C SER A 34 -13.88 16.96 -7.62
N ILE A 35 -13.04 16.35 -6.81
CA ILE A 35 -11.99 15.50 -7.34
C ILE A 35 -12.78 14.32 -7.91
N ARG A 36 -13.14 14.40 -9.19
CA ARG A 36 -13.38 13.17 -9.93
C ARG A 36 -12.05 12.44 -9.79
N PRO A 37 -11.95 11.35 -9.02
CA PRO A 37 -10.83 10.48 -9.26
C PRO A 37 -11.03 10.15 -10.73
N ALA A 38 -10.06 10.49 -11.58
CA ALA A 38 -9.92 9.71 -12.78
C ALA A 38 -9.72 8.29 -12.24
N LEU A 39 -10.80 7.52 -12.14
CA LEU A 39 -10.79 6.07 -12.17
C LEU A 39 -10.29 5.72 -13.57
N ALA A 40 -9.06 6.15 -13.88
CA ALA A 40 -8.28 5.73 -15.00
C ALA A 40 -7.93 4.28 -14.65
N GLN A 41 -8.89 3.39 -14.87
CA GLN A 41 -8.72 1.96 -15.05
C GLN A 41 -7.57 1.37 -14.20
N THR A 42 -7.56 1.59 -12.89
CA THR A 42 -6.61 0.91 -12.00
C THR A 42 -6.93 -0.58 -11.84
N ALA A 43 -7.90 -1.09 -12.60
CA ALA A 43 -8.12 -2.52 -12.79
C ALA A 43 -6.99 -3.20 -13.61
N GLY A 44 -6.19 -2.44 -14.38
CA GLY A 44 -5.07 -2.97 -15.18
C GLY A 44 -3.71 -3.02 -14.47
N SER A 45 -3.48 -2.20 -13.44
CA SER A 45 -2.13 -2.01 -12.86
C SER A 45 -1.74 -2.99 -11.75
N VAL A 46 -2.66 -3.87 -11.31
CA VAL A 46 -2.37 -4.89 -10.29
C VAL A 46 -1.80 -6.18 -10.90
N LEU A 47 -1.75 -6.27 -12.23
CA LEU A 47 -0.99 -7.31 -12.92
C LEU A 47 0.46 -6.84 -13.11
N ASN A 48 0.68 -5.57 -13.50
CA ASN A 48 2.00 -4.99 -13.72
C ASN A 48 2.83 -4.67 -12.45
N CYS A 49 2.46 -5.21 -11.29
CA CYS A 49 3.25 -5.00 -10.06
C CYS A 49 4.45 -5.95 -10.01
N ASP A 50 5.52 -5.48 -9.39
CA ASP A 50 6.77 -6.22 -9.25
C ASP A 50 6.88 -6.86 -7.87
N ILE A 51 7.21 -8.15 -7.84
CA ILE A 51 7.45 -8.94 -6.63
C ILE A 51 8.94 -9.28 -6.58
N PRO A 52 9.73 -8.58 -5.74
CA PRO A 52 11.13 -8.88 -5.55
C PRO A 52 11.29 -10.18 -4.76
N VAL A 53 12.32 -10.96 -5.10
CA VAL A 53 12.64 -12.23 -4.44
C VAL A 53 14.15 -12.30 -4.25
N PRO A 54 14.70 -12.09 -3.05
CA PRO A 54 14.05 -11.71 -1.79
C PRO A 54 13.52 -10.28 -1.80
N ASP A 55 12.75 -9.92 -0.77
CA ASP A 55 12.34 -8.54 -0.53
C ASP A 55 13.53 -7.59 -0.42
N ALA A 56 13.29 -6.31 -0.72
CA ALA A 56 14.34 -5.29 -0.80
C ALA A 56 15.18 -5.16 0.49
N GLY A 57 14.57 -5.39 1.67
CA GLY A 57 15.29 -5.35 2.95
C GLY A 57 16.24 -6.52 3.18
N ARG A 58 16.18 -7.56 2.33
CA ARG A 58 16.98 -8.78 2.42
C ARG A 58 17.66 -9.11 1.10
N ALA A 59 17.85 -8.11 0.25
CA ALA A 59 18.63 -8.22 -0.98
C ALA A 59 20.02 -8.84 -0.68
N GLY A 60 20.46 -9.78 -1.52
CA GLY A 60 21.70 -10.54 -1.31
C GLY A 60 21.57 -11.79 -0.44
N SER A 61 20.41 -12.01 0.20
CA SER A 61 20.14 -13.26 0.90
C SER A 61 19.73 -14.39 -0.06
N PHE A 62 19.77 -15.62 0.44
CA PHE A 62 19.42 -16.82 -0.32
C PHE A 62 18.08 -17.37 0.15
N ILE A 63 17.45 -18.21 -0.68
CA ILE A 63 16.14 -18.80 -0.42
C ILE A 63 16.27 -20.32 -0.46
N ASP A 64 15.89 -21.00 0.61
CA ASP A 64 15.86 -22.46 0.65
C ASP A 64 14.67 -23.04 -0.15
N ALA A 65 14.64 -24.36 -0.30
CA ALA A 65 13.56 -25.05 -1.01
C ALA A 65 12.15 -24.77 -0.41
N GLN A 66 12.09 -24.45 0.88
CA GLN A 66 10.87 -24.15 1.64
C GLN A 66 10.46 -22.67 1.53
N GLY A 67 11.20 -21.86 0.78
CA GLY A 67 10.93 -20.44 0.59
C GLY A 67 11.31 -19.58 1.79
N LYS A 68 12.19 -20.04 2.68
CA LYS A 68 12.70 -19.24 3.80
C LYS A 68 14.03 -18.61 3.42
N ILE A 69 14.24 -17.41 3.95
CA ILE A 69 15.49 -16.69 3.77
C ILE A 69 16.57 -17.30 4.67
N VAL A 70 17.70 -17.59 4.04
CA VAL A 70 18.87 -18.23 4.66
C VAL A 70 20.16 -17.49 4.26
N PRO A 71 21.23 -17.62 5.06
CA PRO A 71 22.53 -17.08 4.71
C PRO A 71 23.09 -17.65 3.40
N SER A 72 23.92 -16.88 2.73
CA SER A 72 24.68 -17.32 1.56
C SER A 72 25.55 -18.54 1.89
N GLY A 73 25.57 -19.54 1.01
CA GLY A 73 26.34 -20.77 1.20
C GLY A 73 25.58 -21.90 1.91
N THR A 74 24.30 -21.71 2.27
CA THR A 74 23.45 -22.80 2.77
C THR A 74 23.24 -23.85 1.68
N LYS A 75 23.50 -25.12 1.99
CA LYS A 75 23.37 -26.22 1.03
C LYS A 75 21.92 -26.33 0.53
N GLY A 76 21.74 -26.36 -0.79
CA GLY A 76 20.42 -26.44 -1.42
C GLY A 76 19.62 -25.13 -1.37
N ALA A 77 20.25 -24.02 -1.00
CA ALA A 77 19.65 -22.69 -1.12
C ALA A 77 19.98 -22.07 -2.48
N PHE A 78 19.03 -21.33 -3.00
CA PHE A 78 19.13 -20.63 -4.28
C PHE A 78 19.41 -19.15 -4.03
N ALA A 79 20.26 -18.55 -4.88
CA ALA A 79 20.45 -17.11 -4.88
C ALA A 79 19.10 -16.40 -5.15
N GLY A 80 19.01 -15.12 -4.79
CA GLY A 80 17.87 -14.29 -5.18
C GLY A 80 17.66 -14.21 -6.69
N ALA A 81 16.45 -13.86 -7.08
CA ALA A 81 16.13 -13.59 -8.48
C ALA A 81 16.92 -12.36 -8.96
N SER A 82 17.45 -12.43 -10.18
CA SER A 82 18.19 -11.32 -10.80
C SER A 82 17.32 -10.12 -11.12
N ARG A 83 16.00 -10.32 -11.20
CA ARG A 83 14.99 -9.29 -11.41
C ARG A 83 13.76 -9.58 -10.54
N PRO A 84 12.96 -8.56 -10.22
CA PRO A 84 11.63 -8.81 -9.69
C PRO A 84 10.77 -9.57 -10.71
N PHE A 85 9.84 -10.37 -10.20
CA PHE A 85 8.84 -11.06 -11.01
C PHE A 85 7.60 -10.21 -11.15
N LYS A 86 6.97 -10.26 -12.32
CA LYS A 86 5.72 -9.53 -12.54
C LYS A 86 4.55 -10.26 -11.89
N GLY A 87 3.54 -9.52 -11.47
CA GLY A 87 2.33 -10.05 -10.84
C GLY A 87 1.61 -11.05 -11.73
N GLU A 88 1.58 -10.85 -13.06
CA GLU A 88 1.01 -11.80 -14.00
C GLU A 88 1.79 -13.11 -14.10
N GLU A 89 3.13 -13.06 -14.04
CA GLU A 89 4.00 -14.23 -14.07
C GLU A 89 3.73 -15.09 -12.82
N VAL A 90 3.69 -14.43 -11.66
CA VAL A 90 3.42 -15.07 -10.38
C VAL A 90 2.00 -15.62 -10.33
N ARG A 91 0.99 -14.86 -10.77
CA ARG A 91 -0.41 -15.32 -10.82
C ARG A 91 -0.58 -16.55 -11.70
N ARG A 92 0.05 -16.57 -12.88
CA ARG A 92 0.00 -17.71 -13.80
C ARG A 92 0.55 -18.97 -13.11
N VAL A 93 1.72 -18.85 -12.48
CA VAL A 93 2.35 -19.98 -11.79
C VAL A 93 1.53 -20.44 -10.58
N LEU A 94 0.89 -19.52 -9.84
CA LEU A 94 0.04 -19.88 -8.71
C LEU A 94 -1.25 -20.58 -9.13
N ASN A 95 -1.84 -20.19 -10.26
CA ASN A 95 -3.13 -20.72 -10.73
C ASN A 95 -2.99 -22.00 -11.56
N SER A 96 -2.08 -22.00 -12.53
CA SER A 96 -1.91 -23.10 -13.49
C SER A 96 -0.78 -24.04 -13.12
N GLY A 97 0.00 -23.70 -12.08
CA GLY A 97 1.31 -24.31 -11.89
C GLY A 97 2.29 -23.85 -12.98
N GLY A 98 3.55 -24.25 -12.83
CA GLY A 98 4.59 -23.98 -13.82
C GLY A 98 5.83 -23.34 -13.24
N GLN A 99 6.58 -22.69 -14.12
CA GLN A 99 7.91 -22.19 -13.84
C GLN A 99 7.98 -20.67 -14.01
N LEU A 100 8.64 -20.00 -13.08
CA LEU A 100 8.95 -18.59 -13.18
C LEU A 100 10.01 -18.36 -14.28
N PRO A 101 9.85 -17.30 -15.08
CA PRO A 101 10.75 -17.04 -16.20
C PRO A 101 12.19 -16.80 -15.73
N GLY A 102 13.15 -17.40 -16.43
CA GLY A 102 14.58 -17.28 -16.11
C GLY A 102 15.01 -18.06 -14.86
N THR A 103 14.24 -19.07 -14.44
CA THR A 103 14.57 -19.91 -13.26
C THR A 103 14.48 -21.40 -13.58
N ASP A 104 15.30 -22.21 -12.90
CA ASP A 104 15.23 -23.68 -12.93
C ASP A 104 14.02 -24.21 -12.14
N SER A 105 13.69 -25.50 -12.27
CA SER A 105 12.41 -26.02 -11.73
C SER A 105 12.38 -26.00 -10.22
N GLU A 106 13.51 -26.32 -9.59
CA GLU A 106 13.70 -26.28 -8.15
C GLU A 106 13.72 -24.84 -7.63
N ARG A 107 14.43 -23.95 -8.32
CA ARG A 107 14.51 -22.52 -7.98
C ARG A 107 13.15 -21.84 -8.08
N SER A 108 12.39 -22.14 -9.12
CA SER A 108 11.01 -21.65 -9.27
C SER A 108 10.13 -22.10 -8.12
N ARG A 109 10.22 -23.36 -7.69
CA ARG A 109 9.45 -23.86 -6.53
C ARG A 109 9.83 -23.14 -5.25
N ALA A 110 11.13 -22.96 -5.00
CA ALA A 110 11.63 -22.21 -3.84
C ALA A 110 11.10 -20.78 -3.82
N TYR A 111 11.13 -20.08 -4.96
CA TYR A 111 10.62 -18.72 -5.08
C TYR A 111 9.10 -18.63 -4.91
N VAL A 112 8.34 -19.57 -5.50
CA VAL A 112 6.88 -19.64 -5.29
C VAL A 112 6.57 -19.89 -3.82
N ASN A 113 7.32 -20.76 -3.14
CA ASN A 113 7.18 -20.99 -1.71
C ASN A 113 7.49 -19.73 -0.89
N TYR A 114 8.51 -18.96 -1.29
CA TYR A 114 8.81 -17.66 -0.68
C TYR A 114 7.66 -16.68 -0.85
N ILE A 115 7.15 -16.53 -2.08
CA ILE A 115 6.05 -15.61 -2.40
C ILE A 115 4.79 -15.95 -1.60
N ARG A 116 4.43 -17.24 -1.50
CA ARG A 116 3.29 -17.71 -0.69
C ARG A 116 3.41 -17.35 0.80
N ARG A 117 4.63 -17.11 1.28
CA ARG A 117 4.95 -16.80 2.68
C ARG A 117 5.22 -15.32 2.92
N LEU A 118 5.11 -14.47 1.91
CA LEU A 118 5.25 -13.04 2.07
C LEU A 118 4.30 -12.55 3.18
N GLN A 119 4.83 -11.81 4.14
CA GLN A 119 4.06 -11.23 5.22
C GLN A 119 3.79 -9.75 4.98
N ARG A 120 2.82 -9.19 5.72
CA ARG A 120 2.55 -7.74 5.70
C ARG A 120 3.81 -6.95 6.01
N GLY A 121 4.12 -5.97 5.17
CA GLY A 121 5.33 -5.14 5.27
C GLY A 121 6.54 -5.67 4.50
N GLN A 122 6.49 -6.88 3.92
CA GLN A 122 7.53 -7.35 3.01
C GLN A 122 7.29 -6.84 1.58
N GLY A 123 8.37 -6.55 0.86
CA GLY A 123 8.31 -6.11 -0.53
C GLY A 123 7.56 -7.12 -1.40
N GLY A 124 6.61 -6.64 -2.21
CA GLY A 124 5.78 -7.51 -3.07
C GLY A 124 4.57 -8.15 -2.39
N PHE A 125 4.41 -8.06 -1.06
CA PHE A 125 3.23 -8.61 -0.37
C PHE A 125 1.92 -7.98 -0.86
N THR A 126 1.91 -6.65 -1.03
CA THR A 126 0.72 -5.93 -1.50
C THR A 126 0.30 -6.36 -2.91
N CYS A 127 1.29 -6.62 -3.77
CA CYS A 127 1.08 -7.21 -5.09
C CYS A 127 0.50 -8.62 -4.96
N PHE A 128 1.15 -9.52 -4.22
CA PHE A 128 0.68 -10.90 -4.01
C PHE A 128 -0.72 -10.98 -3.38
N ALA A 129 -1.04 -10.14 -2.40
CA ALA A 129 -2.37 -10.06 -1.79
C ALA A 129 -3.44 -9.68 -2.82
N SER A 130 -3.10 -8.80 -3.78
CA SER A 130 -4.01 -8.42 -4.85
C SER A 130 -4.27 -9.53 -5.88
N LEU A 131 -3.34 -10.47 -6.05
CA LEU A 131 -3.49 -11.62 -6.94
C LEU A 131 -4.45 -12.68 -6.36
N GLN A 132 -4.58 -12.72 -5.04
CA GLN A 132 -5.45 -13.67 -4.33
C GLN A 132 -6.91 -13.22 -4.25
N MET A 133 -7.19 -11.95 -4.56
CA MET A 133 -8.57 -11.47 -4.64
C MET A 133 -9.25 -12.06 -5.89
N PRO A 134 -10.30 -12.88 -5.73
CA PRO A 134 -11.05 -13.38 -6.87
C PRO A 134 -11.68 -12.17 -7.59
N ARG A 135 -11.32 -12.00 -8.86
CA ARG A 135 -12.05 -11.09 -9.75
C ARG A 135 -13.17 -11.95 -10.34
N GLY A 136 -14.39 -11.70 -9.86
CA GLY A 136 -15.62 -12.34 -10.35
C GLY A 136 -15.89 -12.03 -11.81
#